data_AF-A0A8H2JGC2-F1
#
_entry.id   AF-A0A8H2JGC2-F1
#
_cell.length_a   1.000
_cell.length_b   1.000
_cell.length_c   1.000
_cell.angle_alpha   90.00
_cell.angle_beta   90.00
_cell.angle_gamma   90.00
#
_symmetry.space_group_name_H-M   'P 1'
#
loop_
_entity.id
_entity.type
_entity.pdbx_description
1 polymer ?
#
loop_
_entity_poly.entity_id
_entity_poly.type
_entity_poly.pdbx_seq_one_letter_code
_entity_poly.pdbx_strand_id
1 'polypeptide(L)'
;MNDVEAGTEIVSAGRGVLLAVTDVVEESPDARSLVFTVPEQLRDRFTYRPGQFLTLRIPSDQTGSVARCYSLASSPHTDSELKVTIKRTVGGYGSNWLCDNVSAGETIEVLPPAGVFTPSSLDTDFLLWAAGSGITPVMSILKSAMASGSGRVVLCYANRDERSVIFAAELRELAARYAGRLTVLHWLESVQGLPTRAQLTGFARTVFSGSATFESFICGPAAFMSVVKEALSEAGLPRERIHLEVFQSLSSDPFANEMSCAADHSDGGDAATVRIDLDGASHRLRWPRRATLVDTMIAADLDVPYSCREGQCGSCAATVLGGQVNMAASEVLQAEDLADGLILACQATPVSDELHIKF
;
A
#
# COMPACT_ATOMS: atom_id res chain seq x y z
N MET A 1 39.73 -25.28 -16.12
CA MET A 1 38.55 -26.04 -15.66
C MET A 1 38.58 -25.95 -14.15
N ASN A 2 37.85 -24.96 -13.61
CA ASN A 2 37.48 -24.82 -12.21
C ASN A 2 36.54 -23.61 -12.21
N ASP A 3 35.26 -23.93 -12.34
CA ASP A 3 34.15 -23.02 -12.11
C ASP A 3 34.21 -22.54 -10.66
N VAL A 4 34.17 -21.23 -10.47
CA VAL A 4 33.88 -20.62 -9.18
C VAL A 4 32.43 -20.16 -9.26
N GLU A 5 31.53 -20.98 -8.74
CA GLU A 5 30.15 -20.61 -8.46
C GLU A 5 30.15 -19.40 -7.51
N ALA A 6 29.71 -18.26 -8.03
CA ALA A 6 29.33 -17.12 -7.21
C ALA A 6 28.01 -17.46 -6.49
N GLY A 7 28.12 -18.04 -5.30
CA GLY A 7 27.00 -18.17 -4.38
C GLY A 7 26.56 -16.80 -3.89
N THR A 8 25.36 -16.38 -4.28
CA THR A 8 24.67 -15.24 -3.65
C THR A 8 24.38 -15.61 -2.20
N GLU A 9 25.14 -15.05 -1.26
CA GLU A 9 24.83 -15.15 0.17
C GLU A 9 23.48 -14.47 0.42
N ILE A 10 22.43 -15.29 0.52
CA ILE A 10 21.15 -14.86 1.10
C ILE A 10 21.40 -14.71 2.59
N VAL A 11 21.80 -13.53 3.03
CA VAL A 11 21.93 -13.24 4.46
C VAL A 11 20.53 -13.14 5.06
N SER A 12 20.03 -14.28 5.59
CA SER A 12 18.80 -14.34 6.38
C SER A 12 19.12 -14.23 7.88
N ALA A 13 18.67 -13.13 8.48
CA ALA A 13 18.36 -13.06 9.91
C ALA A 13 17.23 -12.03 10.23
N GLY A 14 16.78 -11.24 9.25
CA GLY A 14 15.69 -10.27 9.38
C GLY A 14 14.56 -10.52 8.38
N ARG A 15 13.41 -9.86 8.56
CA ARG A 15 12.24 -9.96 7.67
C ARG A 15 12.49 -9.40 6.26
N GLY A 16 13.52 -8.57 6.08
CA GLY A 16 13.88 -7.99 4.79
C GLY A 16 14.44 -9.00 3.80
N VAL A 17 14.26 -8.71 2.52
CA VAL A 17 14.82 -9.45 1.39
C VAL A 17 15.58 -8.46 0.52
N LEU A 18 16.81 -8.79 0.16
CA LEU A 18 17.56 -8.03 -0.83
C LEU A 18 17.02 -8.36 -2.23
N LEU A 19 16.45 -7.35 -2.89
CA LEU A 19 16.09 -7.42 -4.30
C LEU A 19 17.06 -6.60 -5.14
N ALA A 20 17.46 -7.15 -6.29
CA ALA A 20 18.28 -6.44 -7.26
C ALA A 20 17.42 -5.43 -8.03
N VAL A 21 17.91 -4.20 -8.13
CA VAL A 21 17.36 -3.16 -9.00
C VAL A 21 17.82 -3.47 -10.42
N THR A 22 16.91 -3.89 -11.30
CA THR A 22 17.24 -4.23 -12.69
C THR A 22 17.23 -3.01 -13.60
N ASP A 23 16.44 -1.99 -13.29
CA ASP A 23 16.37 -0.76 -14.05
C ASP A 23 15.95 0.44 -13.18
N VAL A 24 16.35 1.63 -13.62
CA VAL A 24 15.96 2.92 -13.03
C VAL A 24 15.41 3.83 -14.13
N VAL A 25 14.10 4.01 -14.14
CA VAL A 25 13.40 4.75 -15.20
C VAL A 25 13.15 6.19 -14.77
N GLU A 26 13.50 7.15 -15.62
CA GLU A 26 13.11 8.55 -15.44
C GLU A 26 11.67 8.80 -15.91
N GLU A 27 10.74 8.90 -14.96
CA GLU A 27 9.32 9.11 -15.25
C GLU A 27 8.96 10.59 -15.42
N SER A 28 9.69 11.47 -14.72
CA SER A 28 9.56 12.93 -14.77
C SER A 28 10.83 13.56 -14.17
N PRO A 29 11.04 14.89 -14.25
CA PRO A 29 12.19 15.54 -13.63
C PRO A 29 12.36 15.20 -12.14
N ASP A 30 11.24 15.06 -11.43
CA ASP A 30 11.21 14.84 -9.97
C ASP A 30 10.88 13.39 -9.56
N ALA A 31 10.74 12.45 -10.51
CA ALA A 31 10.35 11.08 -10.19
C ALA A 31 11.18 10.02 -10.93
N ARG A 32 11.49 8.93 -10.22
CA ARG A 32 12.18 7.75 -10.75
C ARG A 32 11.41 6.49 -10.40
N SER A 33 11.36 5.53 -11.31
CA SER A 33 10.89 4.17 -11.01
C SER A 33 12.08 3.26 -10.78
N LEU A 34 12.02 2.44 -9.72
CA LEU A 34 12.96 1.35 -9.49
C LEU A 34 12.26 0.06 -9.87
N VAL A 35 12.89 -0.71 -10.77
CA VAL A 35 12.40 -2.01 -11.21
C VAL A 35 13.20 -3.09 -10.50
N PHE A 36 12.51 -4.10 -9.97
CA PHE A 36 13.11 -5.21 -9.25
C PHE A 36 12.73 -6.54 -9.90
N THR A 37 13.71 -7.41 -10.03
CA THR A 37 13.46 -8.83 -10.30
C THR A 37 13.36 -9.60 -8.98
N VAL A 38 12.31 -10.40 -8.86
CA VAL A 38 12.13 -11.33 -7.73
C VAL A 38 12.75 -12.68 -8.10
N PRO A 39 13.70 -13.20 -7.31
CA PRO A 39 14.23 -14.55 -7.51
C PRO A 39 13.11 -15.60 -7.51
N GLU A 40 13.25 -16.66 -8.33
CA GLU A 40 12.22 -17.69 -8.50
C GLU A 40 11.73 -18.27 -7.16
N GLN A 41 12.66 -18.50 -6.24
CA GLN A 41 12.41 -19.08 -4.91
C GLN A 41 11.58 -18.16 -3.99
N LEU A 42 11.46 -16.88 -4.32
CA LEU A 42 10.75 -15.88 -3.54
C LEU A 42 9.46 -15.40 -4.21
N ARG A 43 9.09 -15.93 -5.38
CA ARG A 43 7.90 -15.50 -6.11
C ARG A 43 6.63 -15.57 -5.28
N ASP A 44 6.39 -16.68 -4.59
CA ASP A 44 5.18 -16.87 -3.78
C ASP A 44 5.09 -15.78 -2.71
N ARG A 45 6.21 -15.48 -2.04
CA ARG A 45 6.32 -14.47 -0.98
C ARG A 45 6.13 -13.03 -1.50
N PHE A 46 6.34 -12.79 -2.78
CA PHE A 46 6.17 -11.49 -3.44
C PHE A 46 4.94 -11.43 -4.36
N THR A 47 4.05 -12.42 -4.27
CA THR A 47 2.73 -12.32 -4.89
C THR A 47 1.99 -11.15 -4.26
N TYR A 48 1.35 -10.32 -5.09
CA TYR A 48 0.69 -9.11 -4.63
C TYR A 48 -0.60 -8.84 -5.38
N ARG A 49 -1.44 -8.01 -4.79
CA ARG A 49 -2.66 -7.47 -5.41
C ARG A 49 -2.41 -6.03 -5.86
N PRO A 50 -3.08 -5.58 -6.94
CA PRO A 50 -2.90 -4.21 -7.41
C PRO A 50 -3.24 -3.19 -6.33
N GLY A 51 -2.40 -2.14 -6.27
CA GLY A 51 -2.50 -1.07 -5.27
C GLY A 51 -1.75 -1.32 -3.96
N GLN A 52 -1.13 -2.49 -3.77
CA GLN A 52 -0.21 -2.74 -2.66
C GLN A 52 1.14 -2.00 -2.82
N PHE A 53 1.94 -1.97 -1.76
CA PHE A 53 3.23 -1.28 -1.69
C PHE A 53 4.37 -2.20 -1.21
N LEU A 54 5.62 -1.78 -1.47
CA LEU A 54 6.81 -2.32 -0.83
C LEU A 54 7.33 -1.34 0.22
N THR A 55 7.87 -1.85 1.33
CA THR A 55 8.65 -1.05 2.27
C THR A 55 10.12 -1.21 1.96
N LEU A 56 10.83 -0.12 1.63
CA LEU A 56 12.25 -0.11 1.31
C LEU A 56 13.04 0.38 2.53
N ARG A 57 14.18 -0.29 2.80
CA ARG A 57 15.19 0.20 3.75
C ARG A 57 16.15 1.12 3.00
N ILE A 58 16.28 2.34 3.47
CA ILE A 58 17.09 3.39 2.85
C ILE A 58 18.23 3.72 3.81
N PRO A 59 19.51 3.67 3.38
CA PRO A 59 20.65 4.08 4.20
C PRO A 59 20.47 5.51 4.71
N SER A 60 20.87 5.80 5.96
CA SER A 60 20.76 7.11 6.59
C SER A 60 21.97 7.42 7.45
N ASP A 61 22.69 8.49 7.14
CA ASP A 61 23.82 8.95 7.96
C ASP A 61 23.39 9.45 9.35
N GLN A 62 22.10 9.76 9.54
CA GLN A 62 21.56 10.29 10.79
C GLN A 62 21.06 9.20 11.74
N THR A 63 20.47 8.12 11.19
CA THR A 63 19.75 7.08 11.95
C THR A 63 20.24 5.67 11.62
N GLY A 64 21.30 5.52 10.82
CA GLY A 64 21.74 4.26 10.22
C GLY A 64 20.90 3.88 9.00
N SER A 65 19.58 3.76 9.17
CA SER A 65 18.63 3.60 8.05
C SER A 65 17.26 4.22 8.35
N VAL A 66 16.44 4.38 7.32
CA VAL A 66 15.01 4.73 7.42
C VAL A 66 14.18 3.80 6.55
N ALA A 67 12.97 3.49 6.99
CA ALA A 67 12.02 2.69 6.21
C ALA A 67 10.96 3.57 5.54
N ARG A 68 10.70 3.36 4.25
CA ARG A 68 9.66 4.11 3.51
C ARG A 68 8.84 3.18 2.62
N CYS A 69 7.53 3.41 2.64
CA CYS A 69 6.58 2.67 1.79
C CYS A 69 6.48 3.34 0.42
N TYR A 70 6.53 2.54 -0.64
CA TYR A 70 6.31 2.97 -2.02
C TYR A 70 5.36 2.00 -2.71
N SER A 71 4.21 2.51 -3.16
CA SER A 71 3.21 1.71 -3.86
C SER A 71 3.79 1.12 -5.16
N LEU A 72 3.42 -0.12 -5.43
CA LEU A 72 3.75 -0.79 -6.68
C LEU A 72 2.98 -0.11 -7.80
N ALA A 73 3.71 0.36 -8.81
CA ALA A 73 3.19 0.86 -10.07
C ALA A 73 3.08 -0.24 -11.14
N SER A 74 3.73 -1.39 -10.93
CA SER A 74 3.56 -2.59 -11.76
C SER A 74 2.23 -3.29 -11.49
N SER A 75 1.71 -4.01 -12.48
CA SER A 75 0.55 -4.89 -12.33
C SER A 75 0.97 -6.36 -12.29
N PRO A 76 0.44 -7.16 -11.33
CA PRO A 76 0.73 -8.58 -11.24
C PRO A 76 0.12 -9.37 -12.43
N HIS A 77 -0.70 -8.72 -13.26
CA HIS A 77 -1.36 -9.32 -14.42
C HIS A 77 -0.68 -9.02 -15.75
N THR A 78 0.21 -8.02 -15.81
CA THR A 78 0.88 -7.62 -17.06
C THR A 78 2.40 -7.58 -16.95
N ASP A 79 2.94 -7.47 -15.74
CA ASP A 79 4.36 -7.26 -15.50
C ASP A 79 4.92 -8.42 -14.67
N SER A 80 6.05 -8.98 -15.09
CA SER A 80 6.77 -10.00 -14.31
C SER A 80 7.68 -9.41 -13.24
N GLU A 81 8.04 -8.15 -13.38
CA GLU A 81 8.93 -7.42 -12.46
C GLU A 81 8.12 -6.50 -11.55
N LEU A 82 8.64 -6.26 -10.34
CA LEU A 82 8.07 -5.29 -9.42
C LEU A 82 8.58 -3.89 -9.80
N LYS A 83 7.70 -2.91 -9.86
CA LYS A 83 8.06 -1.50 -10.13
C LYS A 83 7.49 -0.63 -9.03
N VAL A 84 8.33 0.11 -8.31
CA VAL A 84 7.88 1.20 -7.42
C VAL A 84 8.35 2.52 -7.98
N THR A 85 7.60 3.59 -7.76
CA THR A 85 7.97 4.92 -8.25
C THR A 85 8.05 5.92 -7.12
N ILE A 86 9.18 6.61 -7.08
CA ILE A 86 9.56 7.54 -6.03
C ILE A 86 9.52 8.93 -6.65
N LYS A 87 8.72 9.81 -6.06
CA LYS A 87 8.75 11.24 -6.35
C LYS A 87 9.48 11.95 -5.21
N ARG A 88 10.37 12.88 -5.57
CA ARG A 88 11.08 13.73 -4.61
C ARG A 88 10.09 14.53 -3.77
N THR A 89 10.34 14.53 -2.46
CA THR A 89 9.64 15.41 -1.51
C THR A 89 10.59 16.52 -1.12
N VAL A 90 10.15 17.77 -1.17
CA VAL A 90 10.97 18.92 -0.74
C VAL A 90 11.39 18.72 0.71
N GLY A 91 12.70 18.71 0.96
CA GLY A 91 13.29 18.45 2.28
C GLY A 91 13.18 17.01 2.79
N GLY A 92 12.63 16.08 2.01
CA GLY A 92 12.51 14.68 2.40
C GLY A 92 13.81 13.91 2.22
N TYR A 93 14.25 13.14 3.20
CA TYR A 93 15.50 12.38 3.09
C TYR A 93 15.38 11.20 2.09
N GLY A 94 14.49 10.24 2.38
CA GLY A 94 14.46 8.96 1.67
C GLY A 94 14.15 9.06 0.17
N SER A 95 13.16 9.87 -0.23
CA SER A 95 12.83 10.01 -1.65
C SER A 95 13.89 10.73 -2.46
N ASN A 96 14.63 11.68 -1.87
CA ASN A 96 15.76 12.30 -2.56
C ASN A 96 16.94 11.32 -2.64
N TRP A 97 17.28 10.65 -1.54
CA TRP A 97 18.36 9.67 -1.53
C TRP A 97 18.17 8.58 -2.59
N LEU A 98 16.97 7.98 -2.67
CA LEU A 98 16.67 6.94 -3.66
C LEU A 98 16.82 7.47 -5.09
N CYS A 99 16.30 8.66 -5.38
CA CYS A 99 16.39 9.27 -6.71
C CYS A 99 17.81 9.73 -7.09
N ASP A 100 18.68 9.98 -6.11
CA ASP A 100 20.05 10.48 -6.33
C ASP A 100 21.10 9.36 -6.40
N ASN A 101 20.90 8.26 -5.67
CA ASN A 101 21.96 7.29 -5.41
C ASN A 101 21.71 5.91 -6.02
N VAL A 102 20.46 5.54 -6.30
CA VAL A 102 20.16 4.18 -6.76
C VAL A 102 20.43 4.03 -8.26
N SER A 103 21.16 2.99 -8.63
CA SER A 103 21.43 2.59 -10.02
C SER A 103 21.08 1.13 -10.27
N ALA A 104 20.86 0.78 -11.54
CA ALA A 104 20.69 -0.62 -11.95
C ALA A 104 21.93 -1.45 -11.57
N GLY A 105 21.69 -2.67 -11.08
CA GLY A 105 22.70 -3.58 -10.54
C GLY A 105 22.90 -3.50 -9.03
N GLU A 106 22.37 -2.46 -8.36
CA GLU A 106 22.39 -2.37 -6.90
C GLU A 106 21.31 -3.25 -6.27
N THR A 107 21.42 -3.48 -4.96
CA THR A 107 20.43 -4.23 -4.18
C THR A 107 19.81 -3.33 -3.12
N ILE A 108 18.49 -3.42 -2.96
CA ILE A 108 17.77 -2.75 -1.88
C ILE A 108 17.08 -3.81 -1.03
N GLU A 109 17.16 -3.65 0.29
CA GLU A 109 16.41 -4.50 1.21
C GLU A 109 14.97 -4.01 1.30
N VAL A 110 14.03 -4.93 1.04
CA VAL A 110 12.60 -4.66 1.05
C VAL A 110 11.84 -5.65 1.92
N LEU A 111 10.69 -5.21 2.46
CA LEU A 111 9.69 -6.13 2.99
C LEU A 111 8.78 -6.63 1.86
N PRO A 112 8.18 -7.82 2.01
CA PRO A 112 7.16 -8.33 1.09
C PRO A 112 6.00 -7.33 0.86
N PRO A 113 5.28 -7.45 -0.27
CA PRO A 113 4.17 -6.57 -0.60
C PRO A 113 3.11 -6.54 0.49
N ALA A 114 2.60 -5.35 0.78
CA ALA A 114 1.61 -5.16 1.83
C ALA A 114 0.63 -4.03 1.49
N GLY A 115 -0.46 -3.93 2.27
CA GLY A 115 -1.47 -2.88 2.13
C GLY A 115 -2.83 -3.41 1.70
N VAL A 116 -3.85 -2.57 1.92
CA VAL A 116 -5.28 -2.90 1.74
C VAL A 116 -5.98 -2.04 0.69
N PHE A 117 -5.27 -1.11 0.05
CA PHE A 117 -5.80 -0.30 -1.05
C PHE A 117 -5.87 -1.11 -2.35
N THR A 118 -6.74 -2.11 -2.37
CA THR A 118 -6.86 -3.09 -3.45
C THR A 118 -8.34 -3.28 -3.80
N PRO A 119 -8.69 -3.41 -5.08
CA PRO A 119 -10.03 -3.81 -5.46
C PRO A 119 -10.31 -5.25 -5.03
N SER A 120 -11.57 -5.51 -4.64
CA SER A 120 -12.07 -6.86 -4.36
C SER A 120 -12.41 -7.62 -5.64
N SER A 121 -12.70 -6.90 -6.73
CA SER A 121 -12.97 -7.45 -8.07
C SER A 121 -12.40 -6.50 -9.13
N LEU A 122 -11.89 -7.08 -10.23
CA LEU A 122 -11.48 -6.33 -11.42
C LEU A 122 -12.63 -6.17 -12.44
N ASP A 123 -13.74 -6.89 -12.27
CA ASP A 123 -14.91 -6.88 -13.15
C ASP A 123 -15.95 -5.83 -12.75
N THR A 124 -15.47 -4.63 -12.46
CA THR A 124 -16.29 -3.49 -12.06
C THR A 124 -15.89 -2.26 -12.84
N ASP A 125 -16.78 -1.27 -12.94
CA ASP A 125 -16.37 0.03 -13.46
C ASP A 125 -15.50 0.74 -12.41
N PHE A 126 -14.47 1.46 -12.84
CA PHE A 126 -13.55 2.18 -11.96
C PHE A 126 -13.57 3.67 -12.23
N LEU A 127 -13.64 4.45 -11.15
CA LEU A 127 -13.43 5.90 -11.16
C LEU A 127 -12.21 6.22 -10.30
N LEU A 128 -11.05 6.29 -10.97
CA LEU A 128 -9.75 6.41 -10.33
C LEU A 128 -9.33 7.88 -10.24
N TRP A 129 -8.77 8.26 -9.10
CA TRP A 129 -8.32 9.62 -8.83
C TRP A 129 -6.89 9.60 -8.32
N ALA A 130 -6.02 10.28 -9.05
CA ALA A 130 -4.62 10.40 -8.69
C ALA A 130 -4.22 11.88 -8.67
N ALA A 131 -3.28 12.24 -7.78
CA ALA A 131 -2.58 13.50 -7.86
C ALA A 131 -1.07 13.34 -7.58
N GLY A 132 -0.23 13.87 -8.48
CA GLY A 132 1.22 13.72 -8.40
C GLY A 132 1.65 12.25 -8.30
N SER A 133 2.39 11.88 -7.25
CA SER A 133 2.83 10.49 -7.02
C SER A 133 1.73 9.54 -6.58
N GLY A 134 0.54 10.02 -6.22
CA GLY A 134 -0.61 9.14 -5.93
C GLY A 134 -1.07 8.32 -7.14
N ILE A 135 -0.52 8.57 -8.33
CA ILE A 135 -0.72 7.73 -9.51
C ILE A 135 -0.14 6.33 -9.37
N THR A 136 0.81 6.07 -8.46
CA THR A 136 1.51 4.79 -8.40
C THR A 136 0.61 3.60 -8.05
N PRO A 137 -0.15 3.58 -6.94
CA PRO A 137 -1.09 2.48 -6.68
C PRO A 137 -2.21 2.45 -7.73
N VAL A 138 -2.65 3.63 -8.19
CA VAL A 138 -3.71 3.79 -9.19
C VAL A 138 -3.31 3.20 -10.54
N MET A 139 -2.05 3.32 -10.95
CA MET A 139 -1.51 2.73 -12.17
C MET A 139 -1.55 1.20 -12.10
N SER A 140 -1.18 0.62 -10.97
CA SER A 140 -1.25 -0.84 -10.75
C SER A 140 -2.69 -1.36 -10.85
N ILE A 141 -3.66 -0.65 -10.25
CA ILE A 141 -5.09 -0.96 -10.36
C ILE A 141 -5.55 -0.82 -11.81
N LEU A 142 -5.24 0.30 -12.48
CA LEU A 142 -5.63 0.57 -13.87
C LEU A 142 -5.12 -0.53 -14.80
N LYS A 143 -3.82 -0.85 -14.78
CA LYS A 143 -3.22 -1.88 -15.63
C LYS A 143 -3.88 -3.24 -15.42
N SER A 144 -4.14 -3.60 -14.16
CA SER A 144 -4.79 -4.86 -13.80
C SER A 144 -6.22 -4.95 -14.29
N ALA A 145 -7.02 -3.89 -14.06
CA ALA A 145 -8.41 -3.82 -14.50
C ALA A 145 -8.53 -3.85 -16.04
N MET A 146 -7.59 -3.21 -16.74
CA MET A 146 -7.59 -3.22 -18.21
C MET A 146 -7.18 -4.57 -18.80
N ALA A 147 -6.26 -5.28 -18.16
CA ALA A 147 -5.77 -6.57 -18.64
C ALA A 147 -6.70 -7.74 -18.33
N SER A 148 -7.25 -7.78 -17.11
CA SER A 148 -7.97 -8.95 -16.59
C SER A 148 -9.44 -8.67 -16.23
N GLY A 149 -9.87 -7.42 -16.20
CA GLY A 149 -11.25 -7.04 -15.92
C GLY A 149 -12.07 -6.76 -17.17
N SER A 150 -13.38 -6.60 -16.98
CA SER A 150 -14.37 -6.30 -18.03
C SER A 150 -14.95 -4.88 -18.00
N GLY A 151 -14.84 -4.17 -16.87
CA GLY A 151 -15.44 -2.85 -16.69
C GLY A 151 -14.74 -1.71 -17.43
N ARG A 152 -15.36 -0.53 -17.39
CA ARG A 152 -14.81 0.75 -17.88
C ARG A 152 -13.98 1.40 -16.79
N VAL A 153 -12.89 2.05 -17.18
CA VAL A 153 -12.00 2.78 -16.28
C VAL A 153 -11.96 4.25 -16.69
N VAL A 154 -12.23 5.13 -15.75
CA VAL A 154 -12.02 6.58 -15.91
C VAL A 154 -10.99 7.03 -14.89
N LEU A 155 -9.86 7.51 -15.36
CA LEU A 155 -8.79 8.09 -14.54
C LEU A 155 -8.86 9.62 -14.62
N CYS A 156 -9.02 10.27 -13.48
CA CYS A 156 -8.76 11.70 -13.32
C CYS A 156 -7.40 11.89 -12.65
N TYR A 157 -6.43 12.46 -13.37
CA TYR A 157 -5.05 12.60 -12.90
C TYR A 157 -4.62 14.06 -12.83
N ALA A 158 -4.50 14.57 -11.60
CA ALA A 158 -4.14 15.95 -11.31
C ALA A 158 -2.62 16.15 -11.12
N ASN A 159 -2.07 17.15 -11.81
CA ASN A 159 -0.64 17.48 -11.79
C ASN A 159 -0.45 19.00 -11.81
N ARG A 160 0.74 19.47 -11.42
CA ARG A 160 1.07 20.91 -11.46
C ARG A 160 1.10 21.41 -12.90
N ASP A 161 1.78 20.67 -13.75
CA ASP A 161 2.03 20.98 -15.15
C ASP A 161 2.29 19.68 -15.95
N GLU A 162 2.35 19.77 -17.28
CA GLU A 162 2.56 18.63 -18.17
C GLU A 162 3.88 17.88 -17.90
N ARG A 163 4.94 18.59 -17.48
CA ARG A 163 6.25 17.98 -17.19
C ARG A 163 6.25 17.15 -15.91
N SER A 164 5.29 17.41 -15.02
CA SER A 164 5.12 16.69 -13.77
C SER A 164 4.27 15.42 -13.87
N VAL A 165 3.72 15.11 -15.05
CA VAL A 165 2.91 13.91 -15.30
C VAL A 165 3.81 12.67 -15.30
N ILE A 166 3.75 11.89 -14.22
CA ILE A 166 4.44 10.61 -14.10
C ILE A 166 3.72 9.60 -15.02
N PHE A 167 4.48 8.74 -15.71
CA PHE A 167 3.97 7.75 -16.68
C PHE A 167 3.26 8.32 -17.90
N ALA A 168 3.58 9.55 -18.33
CA ALA A 168 2.86 10.21 -19.43
C ALA A 168 2.82 9.38 -20.73
N ALA A 169 3.93 8.71 -21.09
CA ALA A 169 3.98 7.84 -22.26
C ALA A 169 3.16 6.57 -22.08
N GLU A 170 3.33 5.87 -20.95
CA GLU A 170 2.59 4.63 -20.64
C GLU A 170 1.07 4.88 -20.58
N LEU A 171 0.62 5.98 -19.99
CA LEU A 171 -0.80 6.37 -19.97
C LEU A 171 -1.35 6.63 -21.38
N ARG A 172 -0.58 7.27 -22.26
CA ARG A 172 -0.98 7.51 -23.65
C ARG A 172 -1.14 6.20 -24.41
N GLU A 173 -0.20 5.28 -24.23
CA GLU A 173 -0.25 3.95 -24.86
C GLU A 173 -1.43 3.12 -24.37
N LEU A 174 -1.68 3.11 -23.05
CA LEU A 174 -2.82 2.43 -22.46
C LEU A 174 -4.14 3.02 -22.95
N ALA A 175 -4.28 4.35 -22.98
CA ALA A 175 -5.48 5.01 -23.48
C ALA A 175 -5.73 4.70 -24.96
N ALA A 176 -4.68 4.66 -25.78
CA ALA A 176 -4.80 4.27 -27.19
C ALA A 176 -5.19 2.79 -27.37
N ARG A 177 -4.54 1.89 -26.62
CA ARG A 177 -4.80 0.45 -26.66
C ARG A 177 -6.22 0.10 -26.23
N TYR A 178 -6.76 0.83 -25.26
CA TYR A 178 -8.04 0.55 -24.62
C TYR A 178 -9.09 1.66 -24.83
N ALA A 179 -9.06 2.36 -25.97
CA ALA A 179 -9.88 3.55 -26.23
C ALA A 179 -11.41 3.37 -26.02
N GLY A 180 -11.94 2.15 -26.10
CA GLY A 180 -13.35 1.87 -25.81
C GLY A 180 -13.71 1.66 -24.32
N ARG A 181 -12.70 1.49 -23.46
CA ARG A 181 -12.86 1.12 -22.04
C ARG A 181 -12.10 2.04 -21.09
N LEU A 182 -11.04 2.70 -21.53
CA LEU A 182 -10.21 3.59 -20.71
C LEU A 182 -10.33 5.03 -21.18
N THR A 183 -10.74 5.90 -20.26
CA THR A 183 -10.68 7.36 -20.42
C THR A 183 -9.69 7.93 -19.43
N VAL A 184 -8.67 8.66 -19.91
CA VAL A 184 -7.71 9.37 -19.06
C VAL A 184 -7.95 10.86 -19.20
N LEU A 185 -8.29 11.52 -18.09
CA LEU A 185 -8.46 12.96 -17.97
C LEU A 185 -7.29 13.55 -17.19
N HIS A 186 -6.50 14.38 -17.86
CA HIS A 186 -5.45 15.16 -17.21
C HIS A 186 -6.00 16.48 -16.69
N TRP A 187 -5.78 16.74 -15.40
CA TRP A 187 -6.02 18.03 -14.77
C TRP A 187 -4.67 18.69 -14.48
N LEU A 188 -4.37 19.81 -15.13
CA LEU A 188 -3.12 20.53 -14.97
C LEU A 188 -3.37 21.86 -14.27
N GLU A 189 -2.82 22.04 -13.07
CA GLU A 189 -2.96 23.29 -12.31
C GLU A 189 -2.54 24.51 -13.14
N SER A 190 -1.47 24.37 -13.94
CA SER A 190 -0.98 25.42 -14.85
C SER A 190 -1.98 25.83 -15.94
N VAL A 191 -3.03 25.04 -16.19
CA VAL A 191 -4.06 25.30 -17.22
C VAL A 191 -5.41 25.62 -16.59
N GLN A 192 -5.86 24.80 -15.63
CA GLN A 192 -7.20 24.90 -15.04
C GLN A 192 -7.22 25.48 -13.62
N GLY A 193 -6.06 25.71 -12.99
CA GLY A 193 -5.95 25.96 -11.55
C GLY A 193 -6.25 24.72 -10.73
N LEU A 194 -6.39 24.88 -9.40
CA LEU A 194 -6.74 23.77 -8.52
C LEU A 194 -8.20 23.31 -8.77
N PRO A 195 -8.47 21.99 -8.73
CA PRO A 195 -9.83 21.49 -8.92
C PRO A 195 -10.74 21.94 -7.77
N THR A 196 -11.90 22.47 -8.13
CA THR A 196 -12.94 22.82 -7.15
C THR A 196 -13.90 21.65 -6.95
N ARG A 197 -14.51 21.58 -5.76
CA ARG A 197 -15.54 20.59 -5.44
C ARG A 197 -16.67 20.57 -6.47
N ALA A 198 -17.19 21.73 -6.89
CA ALA A 198 -18.28 21.81 -7.87
C ALA A 198 -17.91 21.21 -9.22
N GLN A 199 -16.68 21.44 -9.71
CA GLN A 199 -16.20 20.84 -10.96
C GLN A 199 -16.10 19.33 -10.86
N LEU A 200 -15.53 18.81 -9.76
CA LEU A 200 -15.38 17.38 -9.55
C LEU A 200 -16.72 16.68 -9.33
N THR A 201 -17.67 17.29 -8.61
CA THR A 201 -19.03 16.78 -8.44
C THR A 201 -19.74 16.68 -9.79
N GLY A 202 -19.66 17.74 -10.61
CA GLY A 202 -20.23 17.74 -11.96
C GLY A 202 -19.66 16.65 -12.83
N PHE A 203 -18.33 16.53 -12.87
CA PHE A 203 -17.63 15.47 -13.60
C PHE A 203 -18.05 14.07 -13.12
N ALA A 204 -18.02 13.83 -11.81
CA ALA A 204 -18.43 12.55 -11.25
C ALA A 204 -19.86 12.21 -11.68
N ARG A 205 -20.82 13.12 -11.51
CA ARG A 205 -22.22 12.91 -11.92
C ARG A 205 -22.35 12.53 -13.39
N THR A 206 -21.58 13.16 -14.27
CA THR A 206 -21.56 12.80 -15.70
C THR A 206 -21.01 11.40 -15.92
N VAL A 207 -19.92 11.03 -15.25
CA VAL A 207 -19.22 9.76 -15.48
C VAL A 207 -19.97 8.57 -14.91
N PHE A 208 -20.33 8.59 -13.62
CA PHE A 208 -21.04 7.44 -13.04
C PHE A 208 -22.53 7.47 -13.33
N SER A 209 -23.16 8.65 -13.51
CA SER A 209 -24.59 8.79 -13.87
C SER A 209 -25.56 7.91 -13.07
N GLY A 210 -25.30 7.70 -11.78
CA GLY A 210 -26.09 6.81 -10.90
C GLY A 210 -25.83 5.31 -11.08
N SER A 211 -24.84 4.91 -11.90
CA SER A 211 -24.48 3.51 -12.08
C SER A 211 -23.92 2.91 -10.79
N ALA A 212 -24.60 1.87 -10.30
CA ALA A 212 -24.18 1.08 -9.16
C ALA A 212 -23.02 0.12 -9.48
N THR A 213 -22.17 0.43 -10.45
CA THR A 213 -20.99 -0.40 -10.82
C THR A 213 -19.65 0.28 -10.57
N PHE A 214 -19.62 1.55 -10.17
CA PHE A 214 -18.34 2.23 -9.96
C PHE A 214 -17.76 1.99 -8.57
N GLU A 215 -16.52 1.51 -8.53
CA GLU A 215 -15.62 1.59 -7.39
C GLU A 215 -14.64 2.76 -7.60
N SER A 216 -14.40 3.54 -6.54
CA SER A 216 -13.54 4.73 -6.62
C SER A 216 -12.34 4.61 -5.70
N PHE A 217 -11.16 4.76 -6.29
CA PHE A 217 -9.87 4.69 -5.60
C PHE A 217 -9.18 6.05 -5.72
N ILE A 218 -8.81 6.63 -4.58
CA ILE A 218 -8.27 7.99 -4.47
C ILE A 218 -6.91 7.95 -3.79
N CYS A 219 -5.88 8.51 -4.43
CA CYS A 219 -4.58 8.70 -3.81
C CYS A 219 -3.93 10.02 -4.27
N GLY A 220 -3.38 10.79 -3.33
CA GLY A 220 -2.73 12.07 -3.61
C GLY A 220 -2.52 12.93 -2.35
N PRO A 221 -2.20 14.23 -2.49
CA PRO A 221 -2.11 15.12 -1.35
C PRO A 221 -3.44 15.26 -0.60
N ALA A 222 -3.39 15.45 0.72
CA ALA A 222 -4.58 15.49 1.59
C ALA A 222 -5.66 16.48 1.10
N ALA A 223 -5.27 17.67 0.67
CA ALA A 223 -6.21 18.68 0.16
C ALA A 223 -6.96 18.20 -1.10
N PHE A 224 -6.27 17.51 -2.02
CA PHE A 224 -6.89 16.93 -3.21
C PHE A 224 -7.87 15.81 -2.83
N MET A 225 -7.43 14.88 -1.98
CA MET A 225 -8.25 13.74 -1.57
C MET A 225 -9.52 14.18 -0.83
N SER A 226 -9.44 15.21 0.01
CA SER A 226 -10.61 15.78 0.70
C SER A 226 -11.65 16.30 -0.30
N VAL A 227 -11.21 17.09 -1.28
CA VAL A 227 -12.10 17.67 -2.30
C VAL A 227 -12.75 16.58 -3.16
N VAL A 228 -12.00 15.55 -3.55
CA VAL A 228 -12.54 14.41 -4.31
C VAL A 228 -13.56 13.64 -3.48
N LYS A 229 -13.24 13.30 -2.22
CA LYS A 229 -14.13 12.55 -1.33
C LYS A 229 -15.47 13.29 -1.16
N GLU A 230 -15.42 14.59 -0.87
CA GLU A 230 -16.61 15.42 -0.75
C GLU A 230 -17.42 15.49 -2.05
N ALA A 231 -16.74 15.60 -3.20
CA ALA A 231 -17.38 15.66 -4.51
C ALA A 231 -18.10 14.35 -4.86
N LEU A 232 -17.48 13.19 -4.58
CA LEU A 232 -18.10 11.89 -4.80
C LEU A 232 -19.31 11.66 -3.89
N SER A 233 -19.21 12.03 -2.62
CA SER A 233 -20.33 11.95 -1.68
C SER A 233 -21.50 12.85 -2.12
N GLU A 234 -21.23 14.08 -2.55
CA GLU A 234 -22.27 14.98 -3.08
C GLU A 234 -22.86 14.50 -4.42
N ALA A 235 -22.06 13.79 -5.20
CA ALA A 235 -22.55 13.16 -6.40
C ALA A 235 -23.45 11.95 -6.10
N GLY A 236 -23.35 11.37 -4.91
CA GLY A 236 -24.20 10.26 -4.46
C GLY A 236 -23.53 8.89 -4.59
N LEU A 237 -22.21 8.83 -4.73
CA LEU A 237 -21.49 7.56 -4.69
C LEU A 237 -21.50 7.02 -3.24
N PRO A 238 -21.92 5.75 -3.02
CA PRO A 238 -21.94 5.16 -1.69
C PRO A 238 -20.55 5.17 -1.04
N ARG A 239 -20.51 5.37 0.28
CA ARG A 239 -19.28 5.54 1.06
C ARG A 239 -18.38 4.31 0.96
N GLU A 240 -18.98 3.13 0.90
CA GLU A 240 -18.33 1.81 0.88
C GLU A 240 -17.54 1.57 -0.41
N ARG A 241 -17.78 2.41 -1.43
CA ARG A 241 -17.14 2.36 -2.74
C ARG A 241 -16.11 3.46 -2.95
N ILE A 242 -15.78 4.19 -1.89
CA ILE A 242 -14.80 5.27 -1.88
C ILE A 242 -13.63 4.82 -1.02
N HIS A 243 -12.56 4.41 -1.68
CA HIS A 243 -11.32 3.91 -1.08
C HIS A 243 -10.26 5.00 -1.16
N LEU A 244 -9.55 5.24 -0.05
CA LEU A 244 -8.50 6.25 0.02
C LEU A 244 -7.18 5.61 0.46
N GLU A 245 -6.07 6.09 -0.09
CA GLU A 245 -4.73 5.76 0.38
C GLU A 245 -3.96 7.05 0.70
N VAL A 246 -3.39 7.09 1.91
CA VAL A 246 -2.61 8.21 2.41
C VAL A 246 -1.15 7.79 2.53
N PHE A 247 -0.24 8.54 1.90
CA PHE A 247 1.19 8.30 2.05
C PHE A 247 1.71 8.91 3.35
N GLN A 248 2.19 8.05 4.25
CA GLN A 248 2.77 8.46 5.52
C GLN A 248 4.19 7.92 5.68
N SER A 249 5.01 8.65 6.44
CA SER A 249 6.36 8.21 6.79
C SER A 249 6.32 7.38 8.07
N LEU A 250 7.07 6.29 8.08
CA LEU A 250 7.24 5.46 9.27
C LEU A 250 8.22 6.13 10.25
N SER A 251 7.94 5.98 11.55
CA SER A 251 8.76 6.49 12.64
C SER A 251 9.60 5.41 13.33
N SER A 252 9.18 4.14 13.23
CA SER A 252 9.87 2.96 13.74
C SER A 252 10.62 2.19 12.64
N ASP A 253 11.47 1.23 13.03
CA ASP A 253 12.13 0.31 12.11
C ASP A 253 11.29 -0.97 11.92
N PRO A 254 10.53 -1.11 10.80
CA PRO A 254 9.70 -2.27 10.53
C PRO A 254 10.51 -3.51 10.11
N PHE A 255 11.82 -3.37 9.89
CA PHE A 255 12.69 -4.48 9.54
C PHE A 255 13.35 -5.14 10.75
N ALA A 256 13.38 -4.45 11.88
CA ALA A 256 13.92 -5.01 13.09
C ALA A 256 12.97 -6.10 13.63
N ASN A 257 13.48 -7.33 13.71
CA ASN A 257 12.97 -8.31 14.66
C ASN A 257 13.46 -7.91 16.04
N GLU A 258 13.02 -6.77 16.56
CA GLU A 258 13.29 -6.49 17.96
C GLU A 258 12.43 -7.44 18.80
N MET A 259 13.04 -8.57 19.14
CA MET A 259 12.93 -9.17 20.46
C MET A 259 13.55 -8.20 21.48
N SER A 260 13.15 -6.92 21.48
CA SER A 260 13.56 -6.00 22.54
C SER A 260 12.72 -6.36 23.74
N CYS A 261 13.35 -7.21 24.55
CA CYS A 261 13.19 -7.36 25.98
C CYS A 261 11.88 -6.79 26.50
N ALA A 262 10.96 -7.69 26.81
CA ALA A 262 10.59 -7.86 28.20
C ALA A 262 10.89 -6.64 29.08
N ALA A 263 10.07 -5.59 28.94
CA ALA A 263 9.65 -4.86 30.11
C ALA A 263 8.92 -5.90 30.96
N ASP A 264 9.67 -6.48 31.90
CA ASP A 264 9.24 -7.35 32.99
C ASP A 264 7.88 -8.04 32.75
N HIS A 265 7.87 -9.13 31.97
CA HIS A 265 6.72 -10.03 31.91
C HIS A 265 6.73 -10.99 33.11
N SER A 266 7.23 -10.53 34.26
CA SER A 266 6.84 -11.07 35.54
C SER A 266 5.71 -10.19 36.08
N ASP A 267 4.58 -10.15 35.36
CA ASP A 267 3.31 -9.82 35.99
C ASP A 267 2.41 -11.03 35.88
N GLY A 268 2.01 -11.53 37.04
CA GLY A 268 1.23 -12.75 37.15
C GLY A 268 -0.17 -12.57 36.57
N GLY A 269 -0.47 -13.29 35.49
CA GLY A 269 -1.75 -13.99 35.35
C GLY A 269 -2.80 -13.42 34.40
N ASP A 270 -2.81 -12.12 34.07
CA ASP A 270 -3.89 -11.55 33.26
C ASP A 270 -3.55 -11.52 31.75
N ALA A 271 -4.04 -12.55 31.06
CA ALA A 271 -3.94 -12.69 29.62
C ALA A 271 -5.21 -13.35 29.08
N ALA A 272 -5.71 -12.83 27.95
CA ALA A 272 -6.78 -13.47 27.21
C ALA A 272 -6.29 -14.73 26.49
N THR A 273 -7.22 -15.61 26.12
CA THR A 273 -6.98 -16.68 25.16
C THR A 273 -7.51 -16.23 23.80
N VAL A 274 -6.65 -16.23 22.79
CA VAL A 274 -7.05 -15.88 21.42
C VAL A 274 -6.89 -17.09 20.50
N ARG A 275 -7.95 -17.40 19.75
CA ARG A 275 -7.88 -18.26 18.56
C ARG A 275 -7.64 -17.39 17.34
N ILE A 276 -6.65 -17.73 16.53
CA ILE A 276 -6.26 -16.97 15.35
C ILE A 276 -6.32 -17.88 14.14
N ASP A 277 -7.16 -17.55 13.16
CA ASP A 277 -7.16 -18.21 11.86
C ASP A 277 -6.24 -17.41 10.92
N LEU A 278 -5.13 -18.03 10.50
CA LEU A 278 -4.08 -17.43 9.66
C LEU A 278 -3.66 -18.46 8.60
N ASP A 279 -3.68 -18.08 7.32
CA ASP A 279 -3.29 -18.93 6.19
C ASP A 279 -3.95 -20.33 6.16
N GLY A 280 -5.21 -20.40 6.60
CA GLY A 280 -5.98 -21.65 6.69
C GLY A 280 -5.63 -22.55 7.88
N ALA A 281 -4.66 -22.17 8.71
CA ALA A 281 -4.36 -22.79 9.99
C ALA A 281 -5.04 -22.04 11.15
N SER A 282 -5.31 -22.73 12.26
CA SER A 282 -5.87 -22.13 13.47
C SER A 282 -4.89 -22.29 14.63
N HIS A 283 -4.49 -21.17 15.21
CA HIS A 283 -3.51 -21.07 16.30
C HIS A 283 -4.22 -20.64 17.58
N ARG A 284 -3.72 -21.07 18.74
CA ARG A 284 -4.22 -20.62 20.05
C ARG A 284 -3.07 -20.06 20.87
N LEU A 285 -3.17 -18.78 21.25
CA LEU A 285 -2.14 -18.07 22.00
C LEU A 285 -2.70 -17.49 23.29
N ARG A 286 -1.82 -17.28 24.27
CA ARG A 286 -2.11 -16.36 25.39
C ARG A 286 -1.76 -14.95 24.94
N TRP A 287 -2.70 -14.04 25.03
CA TRP A 287 -2.55 -12.64 24.61
C TRP A 287 -2.54 -11.73 25.85
N PRO A 288 -1.37 -11.23 26.28
CA PRO A 288 -1.27 -10.33 27.42
C PRO A 288 -2.09 -9.05 27.21
N ARG A 289 -2.79 -8.59 28.24
CA ARG A 289 -3.72 -7.44 28.17
C ARG A 289 -3.08 -6.13 27.70
N ARG A 290 -1.77 -5.99 27.89
CA ARG A 290 -0.99 -4.79 27.55
C ARG A 290 -0.16 -4.93 26.27
N ALA A 291 -0.15 -6.11 25.65
CA ALA A 291 0.59 -6.36 24.41
C ALA A 291 -0.34 -6.25 23.20
N THR A 292 0.22 -5.82 22.07
CA THR A 292 -0.53 -5.82 20.80
C THR A 292 -0.64 -7.24 20.25
N LEU A 293 -1.62 -7.50 19.37
CA LEU A 293 -1.78 -8.83 18.78
C LEU A 293 -0.59 -9.21 17.92
N VAL A 294 -0.10 -8.27 17.10
CA VAL A 294 1.08 -8.51 16.23
C VAL A 294 2.31 -8.86 17.05
N ASP A 295 2.59 -8.13 18.13
CA ASP A 295 3.76 -8.43 18.98
C ASP A 295 3.64 -9.80 19.65
N THR A 296 2.43 -10.14 20.10
CA THR A 296 2.13 -11.46 20.69
C THR A 296 2.34 -12.59 19.69
N MET A 297 1.93 -12.41 18.44
CA MET A 297 2.09 -13.39 17.36
C MET A 297 3.55 -13.56 16.97
N ILE A 298 4.31 -12.46 16.85
CA ILE A 298 5.75 -12.50 16.57
C ILE A 298 6.50 -13.22 17.69
N ALA A 299 6.18 -12.93 18.97
CA ALA A 299 6.80 -13.61 20.11
C ALA A 299 6.49 -15.12 20.15
N ALA A 300 5.40 -15.54 19.49
CA ALA A 300 5.03 -16.94 19.32
C ALA A 300 5.53 -17.55 18.00
N ASP A 301 6.43 -16.86 17.28
CA ASP A 301 7.03 -17.29 16.01
C ASP A 301 5.99 -17.55 14.89
N LEU A 302 4.91 -16.76 14.87
CA LEU A 302 3.92 -16.79 13.80
C LEU A 302 4.20 -15.72 12.74
N ASP A 303 4.05 -16.10 11.48
CA ASP A 303 4.21 -15.20 10.32
C ASP A 303 2.98 -14.32 10.10
N VAL A 304 2.76 -13.39 11.03
CA VAL A 304 1.65 -12.44 10.96
C VAL A 304 1.87 -11.42 9.83
N PRO A 305 0.84 -11.08 9.02
CA PRO A 305 0.96 -10.02 8.03
C PRO A 305 1.04 -8.67 8.72
N TYR A 306 2.20 -7.99 8.62
CA TYR A 306 2.37 -6.62 9.09
C TYR A 306 3.52 -5.91 8.35
N SER A 307 3.44 -4.58 8.30
CA SER A 307 4.51 -3.73 7.74
C SER A 307 4.90 -2.65 8.75
N CYS A 308 4.10 -1.59 8.93
CA CYS A 308 4.51 -0.42 9.72
C CYS A 308 4.58 -0.58 11.25
N ARG A 309 3.80 -1.51 11.83
CA ARG A 309 3.51 -1.61 13.29
C ARG A 309 2.98 -0.33 13.98
N GLU A 310 2.64 0.71 13.22
CA GLU A 310 2.20 2.03 13.72
C GLU A 310 0.73 2.36 13.41
N GLY A 311 -0.03 1.40 12.86
CA GLY A 311 -1.43 1.61 12.49
C GLY A 311 -1.66 2.44 11.21
N GLN A 312 -0.60 2.72 10.43
CA GLN A 312 -0.67 3.64 9.28
C GLN A 312 -0.75 2.97 7.90
N CYS A 313 -0.57 1.64 7.83
CA CYS A 313 -0.47 0.95 6.54
C CYS A 313 -1.58 -0.09 6.26
N GLY A 314 -2.37 -0.46 7.27
CA GLY A 314 -3.41 -1.47 7.13
C GLY A 314 -2.93 -2.92 6.93
N SER A 315 -1.62 -3.19 6.82
CA SER A 315 -1.11 -4.53 6.51
C SER A 315 -1.46 -5.59 7.56
N CYS A 316 -1.66 -5.18 8.81
CA CYS A 316 -2.09 -6.04 9.91
C CYS A 316 -3.61 -6.01 10.14
N ALA A 317 -4.38 -5.64 9.11
CA ALA A 317 -5.83 -5.70 9.19
C ALA A 317 -6.28 -7.14 9.45
N ALA A 318 -7.18 -7.31 10.41
CA ALA A 318 -7.75 -8.59 10.78
C ALA A 318 -9.21 -8.38 11.21
N THR A 319 -10.03 -9.43 11.16
CA THR A 319 -11.44 -9.38 11.59
C THR A 319 -11.62 -10.07 12.93
N VAL A 320 -12.29 -9.41 13.86
CA VAL A 320 -12.77 -9.99 15.11
C VAL A 320 -14.04 -10.81 14.83
N LEU A 321 -13.94 -12.14 14.88
CA LEU A 321 -15.06 -13.06 14.73
C LEU A 321 -15.77 -13.34 16.06
N GLY A 322 -15.09 -13.12 17.18
CA GLY A 322 -15.66 -13.26 18.51
C GLY A 322 -14.81 -12.57 19.58
N GLY A 323 -15.47 -12.05 20.61
CA GLY A 323 -14.85 -11.25 21.67
C GLY A 323 -14.74 -9.76 21.31
N GLN A 324 -14.05 -8.99 22.14
CA GLN A 324 -13.87 -7.54 21.99
C GLN A 324 -12.41 -7.15 22.18
N VAL A 325 -11.95 -6.20 21.38
CA VAL A 325 -10.64 -5.56 21.50
C VAL A 325 -10.80 -4.07 21.77
N ASN A 326 -9.76 -3.47 22.32
CA ASN A 326 -9.60 -2.03 22.40
C ASN A 326 -8.61 -1.59 21.32
N MET A 327 -8.94 -0.52 20.60
CA MET A 327 -8.06 0.10 19.61
C MET A 327 -8.44 1.57 19.46
N ALA A 328 -7.43 2.44 19.38
CA ALA A 328 -7.67 3.85 19.09
C ALA A 328 -8.27 4.05 17.69
N ALA A 329 -8.93 5.18 17.47
CA ALA A 329 -9.38 5.56 16.14
C ALA A 329 -8.19 5.59 15.18
N SER A 330 -8.40 5.04 13.98
CA SER A 330 -7.39 4.90 12.95
C SER A 330 -7.72 5.84 11.78
N GLU A 331 -6.71 6.34 11.07
CA GLU A 331 -6.92 7.03 9.79
C GLU A 331 -7.04 6.06 8.61
N VAL A 332 -6.52 4.84 8.76
CA VAL A 332 -6.60 3.75 7.78
C VAL A 332 -7.99 3.12 7.76
N LEU A 333 -8.45 2.59 8.90
CA LEU A 333 -9.80 2.03 9.05
C LEU A 333 -10.82 3.12 9.38
N GLN A 334 -11.99 3.05 8.76
CA GLN A 334 -13.11 3.94 8.99
C GLN A 334 -14.01 3.41 10.12
N ALA A 335 -14.96 4.22 10.59
CA ALA A 335 -15.83 3.84 11.71
C ALA A 335 -16.67 2.60 11.40
N GLU A 336 -17.08 2.42 10.15
CA GLU A 336 -17.85 1.28 9.67
C GLU A 336 -16.99 0.02 9.59
N ASP A 337 -15.73 0.12 9.14
CA ASP A 337 -14.78 -1.00 9.16
C ASP A 337 -14.62 -1.54 10.59
N LEU A 338 -14.49 -0.64 11.57
CA LEU A 338 -14.44 -1.00 12.98
C LEU A 338 -15.75 -1.64 13.47
N ALA A 339 -16.90 -1.20 12.96
CA ALA A 339 -18.21 -1.76 13.28
C ALA A 339 -18.41 -3.17 12.70
N ASP A 340 -17.83 -3.44 11.54
CA ASP A 340 -17.78 -4.78 10.91
C ASP A 340 -16.72 -5.69 11.57
N GLY A 341 -16.09 -5.22 12.65
CA GLY A 341 -15.12 -5.98 13.43
C GLY A 341 -13.70 -5.97 12.84
N LEU A 342 -13.43 -5.15 11.83
CA LEU A 342 -12.08 -5.00 11.28
C LEU A 342 -11.20 -4.19 12.26
N ILE A 343 -9.99 -4.66 12.49
CA ILE A 343 -9.05 -4.09 13.45
C ILE A 343 -7.66 -4.03 12.84
N LEU A 344 -6.80 -3.14 13.35
CA LEU A 344 -5.36 -3.18 13.10
C LEU A 344 -4.69 -3.93 14.23
N ALA A 345 -4.29 -5.17 13.98
CA ALA A 345 -3.71 -6.06 14.98
C ALA A 345 -2.43 -5.50 15.66
N CYS A 346 -1.70 -4.59 15.01
CA CYS A 346 -0.54 -3.91 15.61
C CYS A 346 -0.91 -2.79 16.61
N GLN A 347 -2.19 -2.43 16.73
CA GLN A 347 -2.69 -1.41 17.65
C GLN A 347 -3.75 -1.96 18.62
N ALA A 348 -4.32 -3.13 18.32
CA ALA A 348 -5.37 -3.74 19.13
C ALA A 348 -4.80 -4.38 20.40
N THR A 349 -5.53 -4.29 21.50
CA THR A 349 -5.32 -5.03 22.76
C THR A 349 -6.61 -5.75 23.21
N PRO A 350 -6.55 -6.89 23.92
CA PRO A 350 -7.73 -7.70 24.17
C PRO A 350 -8.54 -7.15 25.35
N VAL A 351 -9.87 -7.03 25.19
CA VAL A 351 -10.81 -6.67 26.27
C VAL A 351 -11.49 -7.92 26.85
N SER A 352 -11.94 -8.84 26.00
CA SER A 352 -12.56 -10.11 26.44
C SER A 352 -11.54 -11.16 26.88
N ASP A 353 -11.93 -12.14 27.71
CA ASP A 353 -11.06 -13.26 28.11
C ASP A 353 -10.86 -14.29 26.99
N GLU A 354 -11.82 -14.44 26.09
CA GLU A 354 -11.72 -15.29 24.91
C GLU A 354 -12.00 -14.47 23.65
N LEU A 355 -11.13 -14.62 22.65
CA LEU A 355 -11.26 -13.96 21.36
C LEU A 355 -11.05 -14.95 20.20
N HIS A 356 -11.67 -14.64 19.08
CA HIS A 356 -11.43 -15.30 17.80
C HIS A 356 -11.17 -14.24 16.74
N ILE A 357 -9.96 -14.28 16.18
CA ILE A 357 -9.48 -13.34 15.15
C ILE A 357 -9.20 -14.13 13.86
N LYS A 358 -9.47 -13.51 12.72
CA LYS A 358 -9.12 -14.04 11.40
C LYS A 358 -8.31 -13.02 10.62
N PHE A 359 -7.19 -13.46 10.05
CA PHE A 359 -6.38 -12.69 9.10
C PHE A 359 -6.77 -13.00 7.65
#